data_AF-A0A8S1B0B2-F1
#
_entry.id   AF-A0A8S1B0B2-F1
#
_cell.length_a   1.000
_cell.length_b   1.000
_cell.length_c   1.000
_cell.angle_alpha   90.00
_cell.angle_beta   90.00
_cell.angle_gamma   90.00
#
_symmetry.space_group_name_H-M   'P 1'
#
loop_
_entity.id
_entity.type
_entity.pdbx_description
1 polymer ?
#
loop_
_entity_poly.entity_id
_entity_poly.type
_entity_poly.pdbx_seq_one_letter_code
_entity_poly.pdbx_strand_id
1 'polypeptide(L)'
;MMREDMRGMRNTMSLNNSRLDSIEERVGALEQSVTQKTGSAARFENVIAQLRLELDQKEQEMLVNDIEITNLPEMQAENPTHLVTKLGMTLDERDIVSAERVGPRYPRGAYASTKSGDTAARGGRPRPLVVRFARRAHREK
;
A
#
# COMPACT_ATOMS: atom_id res chain seq x y z
N MET A 1 19.27 47.39 -58.44
CA MET A 1 18.60 46.08 -58.53
C MET A 1 19.45 44.96 -57.93
N MET A 2 20.40 44.29 -58.62
CA MET A 2 21.16 43.16 -58.04
C MET A 2 21.87 43.43 -56.69
N ARG A 3 22.42 44.63 -56.49
CA ARG A 3 23.07 44.99 -55.20
C ARG A 3 22.09 45.11 -54.04
N GLU A 4 20.85 45.51 -54.32
CA GLU A 4 19.77 45.65 -53.34
C GLU A 4 19.25 44.28 -52.92
N ASP A 5 19.05 43.39 -53.90
CA ASP A 5 18.64 41.99 -53.67
C ASP A 5 19.70 41.23 -52.85
N MET A 6 20.98 41.40 -53.18
CA MET A 6 22.10 40.82 -52.42
C MET A 6 22.18 41.36 -50.99
N ARG A 7 21.84 42.63 -50.77
CA ARG A 7 21.78 43.23 -49.43
C ARG A 7 20.59 42.71 -48.63
N GLY A 8 19.42 42.58 -49.26
CA GLY A 8 18.23 41.95 -48.68
C GLY A 8 18.50 40.51 -48.25
N MET A 9 19.13 39.73 -49.13
CA MET A 9 19.51 38.35 -48.85
C MET A 9 20.52 38.22 -47.71
N ARG A 10 21.50 39.14 -47.63
CA ARG A 10 22.48 39.13 -46.54
C ARG A 10 21.84 39.43 -45.18
N ASN A 11 20.86 40.33 -45.16
CA ASN A 11 20.10 40.67 -43.96
C ASN A 11 19.21 39.50 -43.50
N THR A 12 18.50 38.84 -44.43
CA THR A 12 17.68 37.67 -44.09
C THR A 12 18.54 36.50 -43.62
N MET A 13 19.71 36.29 -44.22
CA MET A 13 20.64 35.25 -43.80
C MET A 13 21.21 35.53 -42.41
N SER A 14 21.58 36.78 -42.11
CA SER A 14 22.01 37.17 -40.76
C SER A 14 20.91 36.99 -39.71
N LEU A 15 19.67 37.32 -40.05
CA LEU A 15 18.52 37.14 -39.16
C LEU A 15 18.21 35.65 -38.94
N ASN A 16 18.35 34.84 -39.97
CA ASN A 16 18.15 33.40 -39.85
C ASN A 16 19.24 32.75 -39.00
N ASN A 17 20.49 33.20 -39.11
CA ASN A 17 21.59 32.70 -38.28
C ASN A 17 21.32 32.98 -36.80
N SER A 18 20.94 34.21 -36.42
CA SER A 18 20.64 34.53 -35.03
C SER A 18 19.42 33.76 -34.49
N ARG A 19 18.44 33.49 -35.34
CA ARG A 19 17.31 32.62 -34.98
C ARG A 19 17.74 31.17 -34.79
N LEU A 20 18.66 30.66 -35.62
CA LEU A 20 19.21 29.32 -35.47
C LEU A 20 20.01 29.20 -34.17
N ASP A 21 20.89 30.16 -33.88
CA ASP A 21 21.67 30.19 -32.64
C ASP A 21 20.76 30.14 -31.39
N SER A 22 19.67 30.92 -31.40
CA SER A 22 18.67 30.92 -30.31
C SER A 22 17.91 29.60 -30.20
N ILE A 23 17.62 28.94 -31.32
CA ILE A 23 16.98 27.63 -31.31
C ILE A 23 17.94 26.57 -30.78
N GLU A 24 19.20 26.58 -31.20
CA GLU A 24 20.23 25.65 -30.73
C GLU A 24 20.42 25.77 -29.21
N GLU A 25 20.50 26.99 -28.68
CA GLU A 25 20.61 27.23 -27.24
C GLU A 25 19.40 26.67 -26.47
N ARG A 26 18.18 26.91 -26.97
CA ARG A 26 16.95 26.41 -26.36
C ARG A 26 16.85 24.89 -26.42
N VAL A 27 17.27 24.28 -27.53
CA VAL A 27 17.30 22.83 -27.69
C VAL A 27 18.31 22.23 -26.71
N GLY A 28 19.52 22.79 -26.61
CA GLY A 28 20.52 22.34 -25.64
C GLY A 28 20.04 22.40 -24.19
N ALA A 29 19.34 23.49 -23.81
CA ALA A 29 18.75 23.62 -22.47
C ALA A 29 17.64 22.59 -22.21
N LEU A 30 16.81 22.30 -23.23
CA LEU A 30 15.76 21.29 -23.14
C LEU A 30 16.35 19.88 -23.00
N GLU A 31 17.38 19.54 -23.77
CA GLU A 31 18.04 18.24 -23.72
C GLU A 31 18.68 17.98 -22.34
N GLN A 32 19.34 18.98 -21.75
CA GLN A 32 19.84 18.88 -20.38
C GLN A 32 18.71 18.70 -19.35
N SER A 33 17.63 19.47 -19.47
CA SER A 33 16.47 19.37 -18.56
C SER A 33 15.81 17.99 -18.64
N VAL A 34 15.66 17.44 -19.85
CA VAL A 34 15.08 16.10 -20.06
C VAL A 34 15.99 15.04 -19.44
N THR A 35 17.30 15.11 -19.66
CA THR A 35 18.27 14.14 -19.13
C THR A 35 18.29 14.12 -17.60
N GLN A 36 18.21 15.29 -16.96
CA GLN A 36 18.14 15.39 -15.50
C GLN A 36 16.81 14.84 -14.95
N LYS A 37 15.69 15.13 -15.61
CA LYS A 37 14.36 14.66 -15.20
C LYS A 37 14.22 13.16 -15.35
N THR A 38 14.67 12.57 -16.46
CA THR A 38 14.61 11.12 -16.68
C THR A 38 15.51 10.36 -15.71
N GLY A 39 16.72 10.87 -15.44
CA GLY A 39 17.62 10.30 -14.44
C GLY A 39 17.05 10.35 -13.01
N SER A 40 16.34 11.43 -12.69
CA SER A 40 15.67 11.59 -11.39
C SER A 40 14.44 10.68 -11.28
N ALA A 41 13.63 10.58 -12.34
CA ALA A 41 12.46 9.72 -12.39
C ALA A 41 12.83 8.24 -12.16
N ALA A 42 13.86 7.75 -12.86
CA ALA A 42 14.36 6.38 -12.68
C ALA A 42 14.86 6.13 -11.24
N ARG A 43 15.52 7.12 -10.62
CA ARG A 43 15.92 7.02 -9.21
C ARG A 43 14.72 6.96 -8.27
N PHE A 44 13.71 7.79 -8.48
CA PHE A 44 12.51 7.77 -7.66
C PHE A 44 11.72 6.47 -7.82
N GLU A 45 11.61 5.94 -9.03
CA GLU A 45 10.97 4.65 -9.29
C GLU A 45 11.67 3.51 -8.54
N ASN A 46 13.01 3.49 -8.54
CA ASN A 46 13.79 2.50 -7.78
C ASN A 46 13.57 2.64 -6.27
N VAL A 47 13.55 3.86 -5.73
CA VAL A 47 13.29 4.11 -4.30
C VAL A 47 11.86 3.67 -3.95
N ILE A 48 10.88 3.98 -4.78
CA ILE A 48 9.49 3.56 -4.57
C ILE A 48 9.39 2.02 -4.58
N ALA A 49 10.07 1.36 -5.51
CA ALA A 49 10.10 -0.10 -5.57
C ALA A 49 10.72 -0.72 -4.30
N GLN A 50 11.84 -0.14 -3.83
CA GLN A 50 12.47 -0.59 -2.59
C GLN A 50 11.57 -0.38 -1.37
N LEU A 51 10.95 0.80 -1.24
CA LEU A 51 10.04 1.09 -0.13
C LEU A 51 8.82 0.18 -0.11
N ARG A 52 8.28 -0.17 -1.28
CA ARG A 52 7.19 -1.16 -1.39
C ARG A 52 7.62 -2.51 -0.86
N LEU A 53 8.80 -2.98 -1.27
CA LEU A 53 9.35 -4.25 -0.79
C LEU A 53 9.57 -4.24 0.73
N GLU A 54 10.10 -3.14 1.28
CA GLU A 54 10.30 -3.00 2.74
C GLU A 54 8.96 -2.97 3.51
N LEU A 55 7.92 -2.36 2.95
CA LEU A 55 6.58 -2.38 3.52
C LEU A 55 6.00 -3.80 3.51
N ASP A 56 6.04 -4.47 2.36
CA ASP A 56 5.52 -5.83 2.21
C ASP A 56 6.23 -6.79 3.19
N GLN A 57 7.56 -6.66 3.32
CA GLN A 57 8.33 -7.46 4.27
C GLN A 57 7.91 -7.17 5.72
N LYS A 58 7.75 -5.91 6.11
CA LYS A 58 7.30 -5.55 7.45
C LYS A 58 5.88 -6.02 7.74
N GLU A 59 4.97 -5.94 6.77
CA GLU A 59 3.62 -6.47 6.91
C GLU A 59 3.65 -7.98 7.12
N GLN A 60 4.44 -8.70 6.33
CA GLN A 60 4.60 -10.14 6.50
C GLN A 60 5.22 -10.50 7.87
N GLU A 61 6.22 -9.76 8.33
CA GLU A 61 6.81 -9.92 9.67
C GLU A 61 5.79 -9.66 10.79
N MET A 62 4.91 -8.67 10.63
CA MET A 62 3.83 -8.38 11.59
C MET A 62 2.79 -9.51 11.65
N LEU A 63 2.42 -10.09 10.52
CA LEU A 63 1.47 -11.22 10.47
C LEU A 63 1.96 -12.46 11.22
N VAL A 64 3.27 -12.65 11.37
CA VAL A 64 3.84 -13.77 12.14
C VAL A 64 3.44 -13.71 13.62
N ASN A 65 3.12 -12.53 14.14
CA ASN A 65 2.69 -12.35 15.53
C ASN A 65 1.16 -12.43 15.71
N ASP A 66 0.41 -12.56 14.62
CA ASP A 66 -1.05 -12.58 14.63
C ASP A 66 -1.56 -14.03 14.67
N ILE A 67 -2.62 -14.28 15.46
CA ILE A 67 -3.40 -15.52 15.46
C ILE A 67 -4.85 -15.20 15.16
N GLU A 68 -5.43 -15.96 14.24
CA GLU A 68 -6.85 -15.93 13.96
C GLU A 68 -7.55 -17.09 14.68
N ILE A 69 -8.47 -16.75 15.59
CA ILE A 69 -9.31 -17.71 16.29
C ILE A 69 -10.71 -17.69 15.66
N THR A 70 -11.05 -18.79 15.00
CA THR A 70 -12.35 -18.96 14.32
C THR A 70 -13.35 -19.70 15.22
N ASN A 71 -14.64 -19.64 14.87
CA ASN A 71 -15.73 -20.36 15.55
C ASN A 71 -15.96 -19.99 17.03
N LEU A 72 -15.45 -18.85 17.50
CA LEU A 72 -15.79 -18.33 18.82
C LEU A 72 -17.18 -17.68 18.80
N PRO A 73 -18.14 -18.10 19.63
CA PRO A 73 -19.47 -17.49 19.67
C PRO A 73 -19.34 -16.00 20.05
N GLU A 74 -20.00 -15.11 19.29
CA GLU A 74 -19.97 -13.67 19.62
C GLU A 74 -21.06 -13.33 20.63
N MET A 75 -20.68 -12.61 21.68
CA MET A 75 -21.60 -12.04 22.66
C MET A 75 -21.68 -10.52 22.53
N GLN A 76 -22.84 -9.95 22.85
CA GLN A 76 -23.01 -8.50 22.87
C GLN A 76 -22.16 -7.92 24.01
N ALA A 77 -21.38 -6.87 23.70
CA ALA A 77 -20.44 -6.24 24.63
C ALA A 77 -19.34 -7.17 25.17
N GLU A 78 -18.84 -8.10 24.35
CA GLU A 78 -17.67 -8.90 24.70
C GLU A 78 -16.39 -8.06 24.72
N ASN A 79 -15.47 -8.38 25.64
CA ASN A 79 -14.11 -7.87 25.62
C ASN A 79 -13.19 -8.92 24.97
N PRO A 80 -12.65 -8.65 23.76
CA PRO A 80 -11.82 -9.60 23.02
C PRO A 80 -10.56 -10.00 23.78
N THR A 81 -9.89 -9.08 24.48
CA THR A 81 -8.68 -9.37 25.26
C THR A 81 -8.94 -10.39 26.37
N HIS A 82 -10.07 -10.25 27.06
CA HIS A 82 -10.46 -11.16 28.13
C HIS A 82 -10.97 -12.52 27.62
N LEU A 83 -11.45 -12.58 26.37
CA LEU A 83 -11.76 -13.86 25.73
C LEU A 83 -10.49 -14.66 25.49
N VAL A 84 -9.41 -14.02 25.02
CA VAL A 84 -8.12 -14.70 24.77
C VAL A 84 -7.54 -15.31 26.04
N THR A 85 -7.56 -14.58 27.16
CA THR A 85 -7.03 -15.08 28.44
C THR A 85 -7.84 -16.26 29.00
N LYS A 86 -9.13 -16.36 28.65
CA LYS A 86 -10.03 -17.47 29.04
C LYS A 86 -9.90 -18.72 28.20
N LEU A 87 -9.23 -18.66 27.05
CA LEU A 87 -9.03 -19.82 26.16
C LEU A 87 -7.96 -20.80 26.66
N GLY A 88 -7.51 -20.65 27.91
CA GLY A 88 -6.52 -21.55 28.53
C GLY A 88 -5.08 -21.25 28.16
N MET A 89 -4.82 -20.15 27.45
CA MET A 89 -3.47 -19.69 27.16
C MET A 89 -2.93 -18.94 28.40
N THR A 90 -1.76 -19.33 28.89
CA THR A 90 -1.05 -18.62 29.98
C THR A 90 -0.44 -17.33 29.41
N LEU A 91 -1.27 -16.33 29.16
CA LEU A 91 -0.89 -15.06 28.57
C LEU A 91 -1.26 -13.93 29.52
N ASP A 92 -0.30 -13.07 29.80
CA ASP A 92 -0.56 -11.83 30.53
C ASP A 92 -1.17 -10.79 29.57
N GLU A 93 -1.98 -9.88 30.10
CA GLU A 93 -2.58 -8.79 29.31
C GLU A 93 -1.53 -7.91 28.63
N ARG A 94 -0.29 -7.88 29.15
CA ARG A 94 0.85 -7.15 28.58
C ARG A 94 1.42 -7.78 27.30
N ASP A 95 1.14 -9.06 27.09
CA ASP A 95 1.62 -9.80 25.92
C ASP A 95 0.68 -9.64 24.71
N ILE A 96 -0.49 -9.04 24.93
CA ILE A 96 -1.50 -8.78 23.89
C ILE A 96 -1.38 -7.31 23.47
N VAL A 97 -1.02 -7.08 22.21
CA VAL A 97 -0.94 -5.74 21.62
C VAL A 97 -2.31 -5.28 21.15
N SER A 98 -3.06 -6.18 20.51
CA SER A 98 -4.41 -5.92 20.01
C SER A 98 -5.21 -7.21 19.94
N ALA A 99 -6.51 -7.13 20.19
CA ALA A 99 -7.43 -8.22 20.00
C ALA A 99 -8.76 -7.65 19.47
N GLU A 100 -9.18 -8.06 18.28
CA GLU A 100 -10.42 -7.56 17.68
C GLU A 100 -11.09 -8.59 16.78
N ARG A 101 -12.42 -8.47 16.64
CA ARG A 101 -13.17 -9.29 15.69
C ARG A 101 -13.20 -8.64 14.32
N VAL A 102 -12.67 -9.35 13.33
CA VAL A 102 -12.56 -8.87 11.95
C VAL A 102 -13.80 -9.25 11.14
N GLY A 103 -14.29 -8.31 10.33
CA GLY A 103 -15.40 -8.53 9.40
C GLY A 103 -16.73 -7.88 9.80
N PRO A 104 -17.73 -7.94 8.89
CA PRO A 104 -19.02 -7.27 9.05
C PRO A 104 -19.84 -7.91 10.18
N ARG A 105 -20.42 -7.08 11.06
CA ARG A 105 -21.31 -7.54 12.13
C ARG A 105 -22.62 -8.06 11.53
N TYR A 106 -22.96 -9.30 11.82
CA TYR A 106 -24.24 -9.87 11.43
C TYR A 106 -25.32 -9.56 12.50
N PRO A 107 -26.58 -9.34 12.10
CA PRO A 107 -27.70 -9.20 13.04
C PRO A 107 -27.84 -10.44 13.95
N ARG A 108 -28.26 -10.23 15.21
CA ARG A 108 -28.46 -11.28 16.23
C ARG A 108 -29.25 -12.47 15.67
N GLY A 109 -28.80 -13.69 15.98
CA GLY A 109 -29.53 -14.94 15.68
C GLY A 109 -29.14 -15.63 14.38
N ALA A 110 -28.19 -15.07 13.64
CA ALA A 110 -27.66 -15.63 12.40
C ALA A 110 -26.60 -16.74 12.66
N TYR A 111 -26.64 -17.50 13.75
CA TYR A 111 -25.70 -18.61 13.93
C TYR A 111 -26.39 -19.92 13.51
N ALA A 112 -26.15 -20.33 12.27
CA ALA A 112 -26.57 -21.64 11.79
C ALA A 112 -25.75 -22.72 12.52
N SER A 113 -26.41 -23.44 13.43
CA SER A 113 -25.91 -24.71 13.96
C SER A 113 -25.73 -25.67 12.80
N THR A 114 -24.51 -26.15 12.56
CA THR A 114 -24.16 -27.16 11.56
C THR A 114 -24.76 -28.52 11.95
N LYS A 115 -26.07 -28.67 11.79
CA LYS A 115 -26.79 -29.95 11.85
C LYS A 115 -27.94 -30.01 10.84
N SER A 116 -27.73 -29.55 9.61
CA SER A 116 -28.57 -29.96 8.49
C SER A 116 -27.95 -29.48 7.19
N GLY A 117 -27.64 -30.43 6.31
CA GLY A 117 -27.42 -30.12 4.90
C GLY A 117 -28.66 -29.47 4.31
N ASP A 118 -28.41 -28.60 3.35
CA ASP A 118 -29.34 -27.93 2.45
C ASP A 118 -30.03 -26.62 2.86
N THR A 119 -29.77 -25.65 1.97
CA THR A 119 -30.51 -24.43 1.62
C THR A 119 -30.44 -23.20 2.55
N ALA A 120 -29.54 -22.29 2.17
CA ALA A 120 -29.73 -20.83 2.16
C ALA A 120 -30.11 -20.09 3.47
N ALA A 121 -29.73 -20.60 4.64
CA ALA A 121 -29.70 -19.77 5.84
C ALA A 121 -28.49 -18.82 5.76
N ARG A 122 -28.73 -17.51 5.55
CA ARG A 122 -27.77 -16.41 5.73
C ARG A 122 -27.43 -16.21 7.22
N GLY A 123 -27.11 -17.32 7.88
CA GLY A 123 -26.57 -17.37 9.22
C GLY A 123 -25.07 -17.13 9.16
N GLY A 124 -24.63 -15.89 9.35
CA GLY A 124 -23.21 -15.53 9.35
C GLY A 124 -22.41 -16.35 10.36
N ARG A 125 -21.30 -16.95 9.90
CA ARG A 125 -20.32 -17.56 10.80
C ARG A 125 -19.85 -16.51 11.82
N PRO A 126 -19.58 -16.91 13.09
CA PRO A 126 -18.98 -15.99 14.03
C PRO A 126 -17.69 -15.40 13.45
N ARG A 127 -17.56 -14.08 13.54
CA ARG A 127 -16.41 -13.33 13.05
C ARG A 127 -15.15 -13.84 13.72
N PRO A 128 -14.07 -14.03 12.96
CA PRO A 128 -12.80 -14.42 13.52
C PRO A 128 -12.30 -13.36 14.50
N LEU A 129 -11.73 -13.82 15.61
CA LEU A 129 -11.01 -12.99 16.56
C LEU A 129 -9.54 -13.00 16.15
N VAL A 130 -9.03 -11.86 15.70
CA VAL A 130 -7.61 -11.68 15.40
C VAL A 130 -6.93 -11.11 16.63
N VAL A 131 -5.89 -11.79 17.07
CA VAL A 131 -5.11 -11.44 18.25
C VAL A 131 -3.66 -11.22 17.83
N ARG A 132 -3.13 -10.06 18.17
CA ARG A 132 -1.74 -9.70 17.95
C ARG A 132 -0.96 -9.83 19.25
N PHE A 133 0.07 -10.67 19.23
CA PHE A 133 0.98 -10.83 20.36
C PHE A 133 2.18 -9.88 20.26
N ALA A 134 2.69 -9.47 21.42
CA ALA A 134 3.90 -8.66 21.51
C ALA A 134 5.16 -9.43 21.11
N ARG A 135 5.14 -10.77 21.24
CA ARG A 135 6.25 -11.64 20.85
C ARG A 135 5.74 -12.93 20.23
N ARG A 136 6.44 -13.37 19.19
CA ARG A 136 6.19 -14.63 18.49
C ARG A 136 6.16 -15.86 19.42
N ALA A 137 6.98 -15.88 20.47
CA ALA A 137 7.04 -17.00 21.42
C ALA A 137 5.72 -17.27 22.16
N HIS A 138 4.80 -16.30 22.23
CA HIS A 138 3.48 -16.47 22.83
C HIS A 138 2.48 -17.12 21.86
N ARG A 139 2.73 -17.07 20.56
CA ARG A 139 1.93 -17.75 19.53
C ARG A 139 2.26 -19.22 19.40
N GLU A 140 3.50 -19.62 19.67
CA GLU A 140 3.98 -21.00 19.49
C GLU A 140 3.72 -21.91 20.70
N LYS A 141 3.05 -21.39 21.74
CA LYS A 141 2.63 -22.12 22.94
C LYS A 141 1.16 -22.52 22.83
#